data_AF-A0A0S2DBG5-F1
#
_entry.id   AF-A0A0S2DBG5-F1
#
_cell.length_a   1.000
_cell.length_b   1.000
_cell.length_c   1.000
_cell.angle_alpha   90.00
_cell.angle_beta   90.00
_cell.angle_gamma   90.00
#
_symmetry.space_group_name_H-M   'P 1'
#
loop_
_entity.id
_entity.type
_entity.pdbx_description
1 polymer ?
#
loop_
_entity_poly.entity_id
_entity_poly.type
_entity_poly.pdbx_seq_one_letter_code
_entity_poly.pdbx_strand_id
1 'polypeptide(L)'
;MTDIQQKASEILDKGYRWLIADNYEQRMDFFAQELDKLDPSTRESLFQEILKQDSGATRSWLTVDRLNSLVGEGTITDRERQSIFDSFGQAYVDGQVSFEDALSFTNIYGSGAVAGGGMLTPDPDQLNDLIGTLTSSNSSASSAFIEKFAGDMLTQRLYVDGHPQMPETPAYAGILLNALDQSGGSDAVNAALGRLSPDQRNQLRDDVSQYGMGLQAKHDADGSNVRDPMAILIENTSRHGTPEQVRELVDYVGEHSKGDGLENQYYTYDNKPLDARAEALGELMQTHGDTILKDALVPNPQQTAGSSNEKSTVIGENLAALSNLVRLTGLNPDNSHSAAIMDQLGRFTANDVRVSNRAEGTDVTGDGKIDEADIEAVDLSTTRLAMIGAVMQDAVSSGYVDLRADQAARDAFVGYLIDLGVSAIPVGGDFAAKAITNKLDGVLGGLSEQAKTAVEDALTAIPKQLLTDGQGQLTDQAKQAIIDALPEDYQYLEGLKNESNSFIQDAILSSSARDGEITTQMDSYKNYIAGAKGG
;
A
#
# COMPACT_ATOMS: atom_id res chain seq x y z
N MET A 1 44.09 34.97 3.16
CA MET A 1 42.82 34.78 2.45
C MET A 1 43.06 33.66 1.44
N THR A 2 42.31 32.57 1.52
CA THR A 2 42.38 31.48 0.53
C THR A 2 41.72 31.93 -0.79
N ASP A 3 41.99 31.23 -1.90
CA ASP A 3 41.37 31.53 -3.21
C ASP A 3 39.83 31.49 -3.13
N ILE A 4 39.28 30.53 -2.37
CA ILE A 4 37.84 30.41 -2.11
C ILE A 4 37.27 31.58 -1.29
N GLN A 5 38.00 32.06 -0.27
CA GLN A 5 37.58 33.23 0.52
C GLN A 5 37.50 34.48 -0.33
N GLN A 6 38.50 34.70 -1.19
CA GLN A 6 38.50 35.81 -2.13
C GLN A 6 37.37 35.68 -3.15
N LYS A 7 37.16 34.48 -3.70
CA LYS A 7 36.07 34.20 -4.65
C LYS A 7 34.69 34.47 -4.05
N ALA A 8 34.45 34.04 -2.81
CA ALA A 8 33.22 34.33 -2.08
C ALA A 8 32.99 35.83 -1.92
N SER A 9 34.03 36.58 -1.51
CA SER A 9 33.93 38.05 -1.40
C SER A 9 33.68 38.72 -2.76
N GLU A 10 34.35 38.26 -3.83
CA GLU A 10 34.12 38.73 -5.19
C GLU A 10 32.66 38.54 -5.63
N ILE A 11 32.04 37.40 -5.28
CA ILE A 11 30.63 37.11 -5.55
C ILE A 11 29.72 38.03 -4.73
N LEU A 12 29.95 38.15 -3.42
CA LEU A 12 29.10 38.98 -2.55
C LEU A 12 29.17 40.47 -2.93
N ASP A 13 30.32 40.95 -3.38
CA ASP A 13 30.50 42.32 -3.89
C ASP A 13 29.80 42.55 -5.24
N LYS A 14 29.47 41.49 -6.01
CA LYS A 14 28.66 41.66 -7.22
C LYS A 14 27.24 42.07 -6.86
N GLY A 15 26.73 43.02 -7.63
CA GLY A 15 25.40 43.56 -7.45
C GLY A 15 25.26 44.53 -6.27
N TYR A 16 26.22 44.58 -5.34
CA TYR A 16 26.17 45.43 -4.16
C TYR A 16 26.10 46.92 -4.53
N ARG A 17 25.08 47.60 -4.01
CA ARG A 17 24.86 49.03 -4.20
C ARG A 17 24.69 49.72 -2.85
N TRP A 18 25.77 50.33 -2.36
CA TRP A 18 25.87 50.96 -1.04
C TRP A 18 24.79 52.02 -0.68
N LEU A 19 24.01 52.51 -1.65
CA LEU A 19 23.01 53.57 -1.46
C LEU A 19 21.63 53.27 -2.09
N ILE A 20 21.44 52.11 -2.71
CA ILE A 20 20.19 51.70 -3.40
C ILE A 20 19.90 50.23 -3.04
N ALA A 21 18.71 49.72 -3.38
CA ALA A 21 18.45 48.28 -3.35
C ALA A 21 19.55 47.50 -4.09
N ASP A 22 19.98 46.41 -3.46
CA ASP A 22 20.99 45.48 -3.94
C ASP A 22 20.53 44.79 -5.24
N ASN A 23 21.46 44.48 -6.16
CA ASN A 23 21.14 43.78 -7.40
C ASN A 23 21.41 42.27 -7.22
N TYR A 24 20.48 41.61 -6.55
CA TYR A 24 20.55 40.20 -6.20
C TYR A 24 20.56 39.27 -7.41
N GLU A 25 19.92 39.66 -8.51
CA GLU A 25 19.90 38.94 -9.78
C GLU A 25 21.30 38.87 -10.39
N GLN A 26 22.02 39.99 -10.41
CA GLN A 26 23.41 40.03 -10.90
C GLN A 26 24.37 39.25 -10.01
N ARG A 27 24.12 39.22 -8.70
CA ARG A 27 24.90 38.39 -7.77
C ARG A 27 24.69 36.91 -8.07
N MET A 28 23.44 36.48 -8.21
CA MET A 28 23.09 35.08 -8.48
C MET A 28 23.62 34.62 -9.84
N ASP A 29 23.50 35.42 -10.90
CA ASP A 29 24.06 35.11 -12.21
C ASP A 29 25.59 34.89 -12.14
N PHE A 30 26.31 35.82 -11.53
CA PHE A 30 27.77 35.68 -11.37
C PHE A 30 28.14 34.48 -10.50
N PHE A 31 27.39 34.23 -9.43
CA PHE A 31 27.57 33.04 -8.60
C PHE A 31 27.40 31.75 -9.41
N ALA A 32 26.34 31.65 -10.20
CA ALA A 32 26.03 30.48 -11.01
C ALA A 32 27.14 30.19 -12.03
N GLN A 33 27.63 31.22 -12.71
CA GLN A 33 28.74 31.12 -13.67
C GLN A 33 30.05 30.70 -13.00
N GLU A 34 30.39 31.25 -11.84
CA GLU A 34 31.62 30.88 -11.14
C GLU A 34 31.52 29.46 -10.56
N LEU A 35 30.36 29.07 -10.05
CA LEU A 35 30.12 27.74 -9.49
C LEU A 35 30.23 26.65 -10.57
N ASP A 36 29.65 26.85 -11.76
CA ASP A 36 29.69 25.82 -12.83
C ASP A 36 31.13 25.53 -13.32
N LYS A 37 32.06 26.49 -13.17
CA LYS A 37 33.48 26.32 -13.55
C LYS A 37 34.27 25.46 -12.56
N LEU A 38 33.78 25.28 -11.34
CA LEU A 38 34.49 24.58 -10.27
C LEU A 38 34.19 23.08 -10.30
N ASP A 39 35.10 22.27 -9.74
CA ASP A 39 34.82 20.86 -9.45
C ASP A 39 33.92 20.73 -8.21
N PRO A 40 33.23 19.59 -8.02
CA PRO A 40 32.26 19.42 -6.92
C PRO A 40 32.79 19.75 -5.52
N SER A 41 34.02 19.35 -5.19
CA SER A 41 34.59 19.58 -3.85
C SER A 41 34.90 21.06 -3.60
N THR A 42 35.29 21.79 -4.64
CA THR A 42 35.53 23.23 -4.56
C THR A 42 34.22 24.02 -4.55
N ARG A 43 33.16 23.54 -5.23
CA ARG A 43 31.82 24.14 -5.19
C ARG A 43 31.23 24.15 -3.78
N GLU A 44 31.34 23.01 -3.09
CA GLU A 44 30.88 22.84 -1.71
C GLU A 44 31.61 23.82 -0.76
N SER A 45 32.94 23.88 -0.86
CA SER A 45 33.76 24.81 -0.08
C SER A 45 33.42 26.28 -0.36
N LEU A 46 33.07 26.63 -1.60
CA LEU A 46 32.62 27.97 -1.95
C LEU A 46 31.25 28.29 -1.34
N PHE A 47 30.30 27.36 -1.38
CA PHE A 47 28.99 27.53 -0.74
C PHE A 47 29.12 27.77 0.76
N GLN A 48 29.94 26.97 1.44
CA GLN A 48 30.18 27.13 2.87
C GLN A 48 30.74 28.53 3.19
N GLU A 49 31.71 29.00 2.40
CA GLU A 49 32.33 30.30 2.64
C GLU A 49 31.36 31.46 2.29
N ILE A 50 30.48 31.31 1.30
CA ILE A 50 29.39 32.25 1.03
C ILE A 50 28.46 32.38 2.25
N LEU A 51 27.95 31.27 2.79
CA LEU A 51 27.03 31.30 3.94
C LEU A 51 27.71 31.80 5.22
N LYS A 52 29.01 31.59 5.35
CA LYS A 52 29.81 32.12 6.46
C LYS A 52 30.02 33.63 6.36
N GLN A 53 30.23 34.17 5.17
CA GLN A 53 30.39 35.61 4.94
C GLN A 53 29.04 36.35 4.89
N ASP A 54 27.99 35.69 4.40
CA ASP A 54 26.61 36.17 4.32
C ASP A 54 25.63 35.09 4.81
N SER A 55 25.39 35.07 6.13
CA SER A 55 24.43 34.15 6.74
C SER A 55 22.97 34.45 6.39
N GLY A 56 22.71 35.57 5.69
CA GLY A 56 21.39 35.93 5.18
C GLY A 56 21.16 35.53 3.71
N ALA A 57 22.14 34.90 3.05
CA ALA A 57 22.08 34.62 1.62
C ALA A 57 20.82 33.82 1.24
N THR A 58 20.52 32.74 1.96
CA THR A 58 19.38 31.84 1.73
C THR A 58 18.01 32.49 1.97
N ARG A 59 17.98 33.69 2.56
CA ARG A 59 16.76 34.47 2.84
C ARG A 59 16.62 35.72 1.98
N SER A 60 17.58 35.99 1.09
CA SER A 60 17.66 37.25 0.35
C SER A 60 17.87 37.06 -1.14
N TRP A 61 19.04 36.56 -1.53
CA TRP A 61 19.44 36.42 -2.92
C TRP A 61 19.60 34.96 -3.35
N LEU A 62 20.04 34.08 -2.46
CA LEU A 62 20.25 32.66 -2.72
C LEU A 62 18.97 31.86 -2.46
N THR A 63 17.92 32.11 -3.23
CA THR A 63 16.61 31.43 -3.11
C THR A 63 16.24 30.68 -4.38
N VAL A 64 15.47 29.60 -4.25
CA VAL A 64 15.01 28.83 -5.42
C VAL A 64 14.12 29.67 -6.33
N ASP A 65 13.19 30.47 -5.80
CA ASP A 65 12.30 31.29 -6.63
C ASP A 65 13.08 32.23 -7.56
N ARG A 66 14.13 32.87 -7.02
CA ARG A 66 14.99 33.75 -7.81
C ARG A 66 15.77 32.95 -8.85
N LEU A 67 16.29 31.79 -8.48
CA LEU A 67 17.01 30.91 -9.38
C LEU A 67 16.13 30.44 -10.55
N ASN A 68 14.89 30.03 -10.26
CA ASN A 68 13.91 29.63 -11.27
C ASN A 68 13.51 30.80 -12.18
N SER A 69 13.34 32.02 -11.64
CA SER A 69 13.08 33.23 -12.44
C SER A 69 14.21 33.50 -13.42
N LEU A 70 15.47 33.41 -12.99
CA LEU A 70 16.63 33.67 -13.85
C LEU A 70 16.80 32.61 -14.95
N VAL A 71 16.42 31.35 -14.70
CA VAL A 71 16.33 30.33 -15.74
C VAL A 71 15.22 30.67 -16.74
N GLY A 72 14.02 31.02 -16.24
CA GLY A 72 12.88 31.37 -17.10
C GLY A 72 13.14 32.60 -17.99
N GLU A 73 13.96 33.54 -17.51
CA GLU A 73 14.43 34.70 -18.26
C GLU A 73 15.57 34.39 -19.25
N GLY A 74 16.17 33.19 -19.15
CA GLY A 74 17.35 32.80 -19.94
C GLY A 74 18.65 33.49 -19.50
N THR A 75 18.67 34.08 -18.30
CA THR A 75 19.85 34.73 -17.71
C THR A 75 20.88 33.71 -17.26
N ILE A 76 20.42 32.60 -16.67
CA ILE A 76 21.24 31.43 -16.33
C ILE A 76 20.69 30.19 -17.04
N THR A 77 21.54 29.19 -17.25
CA THR A 77 21.18 27.92 -17.87
C THR A 77 20.62 26.90 -16.86
N ASP A 78 19.89 25.91 -17.36
CA ASP A 78 19.43 24.76 -16.53
C ASP A 78 20.60 24.03 -15.86
N ARG A 79 21.74 23.95 -16.55
CA ARG A 79 22.97 23.33 -16.02
C ARG A 79 23.56 24.11 -14.85
N GLU A 80 23.59 25.43 -14.95
CA GLU A 80 24.06 26.30 -13.88
C GLU A 80 23.13 26.22 -12.66
N ARG A 81 21.81 26.23 -12.90
CA ARG A 81 20.80 25.95 -11.87
C ARG A 81 21.04 24.60 -11.20
N GLN A 82 21.23 23.53 -11.96
CA GLN A 82 21.49 22.20 -11.42
C GLN A 82 22.76 22.16 -10.57
N SER A 83 23.83 22.83 -11.01
CA SER A 83 25.08 22.92 -10.25
C SER A 83 24.89 23.61 -8.89
N ILE A 84 24.05 24.64 -8.81
CA ILE A 84 23.69 25.30 -7.55
C ILE A 84 22.93 24.33 -6.63
N PHE A 85 21.91 23.65 -7.15
CA PHE A 85 21.12 22.68 -6.37
C PHE A 85 21.97 21.50 -5.87
N ASP A 86 22.78 20.90 -6.73
CA ASP A 86 23.62 19.76 -6.36
C ASP A 86 24.66 20.14 -5.30
N SER A 87 25.26 21.33 -5.42
CA SER A 87 26.26 21.81 -4.45
C SER A 87 25.62 22.18 -3.11
N PHE A 88 24.45 22.83 -3.13
CA PHE A 88 23.68 23.11 -1.92
C PHE A 88 23.26 21.80 -1.23
N GLY A 89 22.72 20.87 -2.01
CA GLY A 89 22.25 19.57 -1.55
C GLY A 89 23.36 18.77 -0.89
N GLN A 90 24.52 18.69 -1.53
CA GLN A 90 25.71 18.03 -0.97
C GLN A 90 26.16 18.70 0.33
N ALA A 91 26.29 20.03 0.34
CA ALA A 91 26.70 20.78 1.55
C ALA A 91 25.72 20.60 2.72
N TYR A 92 24.42 20.44 2.45
CA TYR A 92 23.43 20.12 3.46
C TYR A 92 23.52 18.68 3.96
N VAL A 93 23.75 17.72 3.06
CA VAL A 93 23.98 16.31 3.40
C VAL A 93 25.20 16.16 4.31
N ASP A 94 26.27 16.90 4.00
CA ASP A 94 27.53 16.91 4.78
C ASP A 94 27.46 17.76 6.06
N GLY A 95 26.30 18.35 6.38
CA GLY A 95 26.05 19.11 7.61
C GLY A 95 26.69 20.49 7.66
N GLN A 96 27.10 21.03 6.51
CA GLN A 96 27.69 22.37 6.39
C GLN A 96 26.62 23.46 6.23
N VAL A 97 25.44 23.08 5.74
CA VAL A 97 24.24 23.93 5.69
C VAL A 97 23.28 23.47 6.78
N SER A 98 22.70 24.42 7.51
CA SER A 98 21.73 24.12 8.57
C SER A 98 20.37 23.71 8.02
N PHE A 99 19.54 23.08 8.86
CA PHE A 99 18.15 22.79 8.49
C PHE A 99 17.33 24.07 8.27
N GLU A 100 17.57 25.12 9.05
CA GLU A 100 16.93 26.43 8.88
C GLU A 100 17.28 27.09 7.55
N ASP A 101 18.52 26.92 7.09
CA ASP A 101 18.96 27.40 5.79
C ASP A 101 18.34 26.59 4.64
N ALA A 102 18.21 25.27 4.79
CA ALA A 102 17.48 24.43 3.84
C ALA A 102 15.99 24.78 3.73
N LEU A 103 15.33 25.06 4.86
CA LEU A 103 13.95 25.57 4.87
C LEU A 103 13.82 26.91 4.15
N SER A 104 14.79 27.81 4.37
CA SER A 104 14.81 29.13 3.72
C SER A 104 15.07 29.01 2.21
N PHE A 105 16.03 28.16 1.82
CA PHE A 105 16.40 27.93 0.44
C PHE A 105 15.24 27.33 -0.39
N THR A 106 14.62 26.26 0.12
CA THR A 106 13.48 25.58 -0.54
C THR A 106 12.21 26.41 -0.54
N ASN A 107 12.10 27.41 0.34
CA ASN A 107 10.93 28.24 0.54
C ASN A 107 9.61 27.44 0.67
N ILE A 108 9.67 26.24 1.29
CA ILE A 108 8.54 25.32 1.33
C ILE A 108 7.25 25.94 1.90
N TYR A 109 7.38 26.77 2.95
CA TYR A 109 6.26 27.49 3.56
C TYR A 109 5.79 28.72 2.78
N GLY A 110 6.63 29.27 1.90
CA GLY A 110 6.30 30.43 1.07
C GLY A 110 5.86 30.07 -0.35
N SER A 111 5.87 28.78 -0.69
CA SER A 111 5.49 28.26 -2.01
C SER A 111 4.05 28.54 -2.43
N GLY A 112 3.17 28.80 -1.46
CA GLY A 112 1.72 28.90 -1.70
C GLY A 112 1.02 27.55 -1.86
N ALA A 113 1.76 26.43 -1.94
CA ALA A 113 1.19 25.09 -2.12
C ALA A 113 0.24 24.66 -0.99
N VAL A 114 0.45 25.19 0.22
CA VAL A 114 -0.40 24.96 1.39
C VAL A 114 -0.97 26.29 1.89
N ALA A 115 -2.29 26.41 1.88
CA ALA A 115 -3.02 27.57 2.37
C ALA A 115 -3.18 27.53 3.90
N GLY A 116 -3.56 28.66 4.48
CA GLY A 116 -3.82 28.77 5.92
C GLY A 116 -4.90 27.80 6.38
N GLY A 117 -4.63 27.05 7.46
CA GLY A 117 -5.51 26.00 7.95
C GLY A 117 -5.22 24.62 7.35
N GLY A 118 -4.12 24.46 6.62
CA GLY A 118 -3.60 23.17 6.17
C GLY A 118 -4.24 22.58 4.93
N MET A 119 -5.03 23.36 4.20
CA MET A 119 -5.60 22.93 2.92
C MET A 119 -4.58 23.12 1.79
N LEU A 120 -4.59 22.23 0.80
CA LEU A 120 -3.86 22.47 -0.43
C LEU A 120 -4.45 23.69 -1.13
N THR A 121 -3.58 24.44 -1.78
CA THR A 121 -4.02 25.48 -2.71
C THR A 121 -4.88 24.89 -3.83
N PRO A 122 -5.88 25.63 -4.32
CA PRO A 122 -6.60 25.22 -5.53
C PRO A 122 -5.72 25.31 -6.79
N ASP A 123 -4.60 26.02 -6.77
CA ASP A 123 -3.71 26.20 -7.92
C ASP A 123 -2.71 25.04 -8.07
N PRO A 124 -2.87 24.14 -9.06
CA PRO A 124 -1.99 23.00 -9.23
C PRO A 124 -0.54 23.39 -9.56
N ASP A 125 -0.31 24.56 -10.16
CA ASP A 125 1.04 25.00 -10.56
C ASP A 125 1.92 25.22 -9.32
N GLN A 126 1.37 25.79 -8.24
CA GLN A 126 2.11 26.01 -6.99
C GLN A 126 2.58 24.70 -6.33
N LEU A 127 1.77 23.64 -6.42
CA LEU A 127 2.12 22.33 -5.90
C LEU A 127 3.18 21.65 -6.79
N ASN A 128 2.99 21.71 -8.11
CA ASN A 128 3.94 21.17 -9.08
C ASN A 128 5.29 21.90 -9.01
N ASP A 129 5.31 23.22 -8.83
CA ASP A 129 6.52 24.03 -8.70
C ASP A 129 7.27 23.72 -7.40
N LEU A 130 6.55 23.49 -6.29
CA LEU A 130 7.18 23.08 -5.04
C LEU A 130 7.79 21.69 -5.16
N ILE A 131 7.06 20.70 -5.69
CA ILE A 131 7.59 19.35 -5.88
C ILE A 131 8.77 19.41 -6.87
N GLY A 132 8.60 20.10 -7.98
CA GLY A 132 9.63 20.35 -8.97
C GLY A 132 10.86 21.05 -8.39
N THR A 133 10.70 21.89 -7.36
CA THR A 133 11.80 22.49 -6.59
C THR A 133 12.53 21.44 -5.74
N LEU A 134 11.78 20.59 -5.04
CA LEU A 134 12.31 19.54 -4.18
C LEU A 134 12.98 18.41 -4.97
N THR A 135 12.52 18.14 -6.19
CA THR A 135 12.97 17.05 -7.06
C THR A 135 13.78 17.55 -8.26
N SER A 136 14.23 18.80 -8.22
CA SER A 136 14.60 19.58 -9.42
C SER A 136 15.82 19.11 -10.22
N SER A 137 16.49 18.07 -9.75
CA SER A 137 17.68 17.48 -10.32
C SER A 137 17.60 15.97 -10.16
N ASN A 138 17.84 15.24 -11.26
CA ASN A 138 17.96 13.78 -11.27
C ASN A 138 19.38 13.32 -10.83
N SER A 139 20.11 14.17 -10.10
CA SER A 139 21.44 13.83 -9.58
C SER A 139 21.34 13.05 -8.27
N SER A 140 22.37 12.26 -7.96
CA SER A 140 22.48 11.58 -6.67
C SER A 140 22.53 12.56 -5.49
N ALA A 141 23.10 13.75 -5.68
CA ALA A 141 23.17 14.78 -4.64
C ALA A 141 21.77 15.36 -4.32
N SER A 142 20.93 15.53 -5.34
CA SER A 142 19.55 15.99 -5.18
C SER A 142 18.69 14.93 -4.48
N SER A 143 18.80 13.65 -4.87
CA SER A 143 18.10 12.56 -4.18
C SER A 143 18.54 12.43 -2.72
N ALA A 144 19.85 12.54 -2.43
CA ALA A 144 20.37 12.51 -1.06
C ALA A 144 19.91 13.74 -0.24
N PHE A 145 19.84 14.92 -0.86
CA PHE A 145 19.30 16.12 -0.24
C PHE A 145 17.86 15.95 0.17
N ILE A 146 16.97 15.55 -0.75
CA ILE A 146 15.54 15.43 -0.44
C ILE A 146 15.27 14.32 0.58
N GLU A 147 16.00 13.21 0.54
CA GLU A 147 15.93 12.16 1.56
C GLU A 147 16.25 12.72 2.95
N LYS A 148 17.40 13.39 3.09
CA LYS A 148 17.81 13.95 4.38
C LYS A 148 16.88 15.08 4.82
N PHE A 149 16.50 15.97 3.91
CA PHE A 149 15.66 17.14 4.18
C PHE A 149 14.26 16.74 4.60
N ALA A 150 13.63 15.80 3.88
CA ALA A 150 12.30 15.29 4.25
C ALA A 150 12.36 14.58 5.60
N GLY A 151 13.38 13.75 5.85
CA GLY A 151 13.55 13.12 7.17
C GLY A 151 13.77 14.14 8.30
N ASP A 152 14.56 15.20 8.08
CA ASP A 152 14.74 16.29 9.04
C ASP A 152 13.43 17.06 9.25
N MET A 153 12.67 17.33 8.19
CA MET A 153 11.40 18.04 8.28
C MET A 153 10.33 17.23 9.01
N LEU A 154 10.20 15.94 8.72
CA LEU A 154 9.29 15.03 9.42
C LEU A 154 9.62 14.99 10.91
N THR A 155 10.89 14.79 11.28
CA THR A 155 11.30 14.56 12.68
C THR A 155 11.46 15.83 13.51
N GLN A 156 11.99 16.91 12.94
CA GLN A 156 12.35 18.12 13.68
C GLN A 156 11.30 19.22 13.60
N ARG A 157 10.30 19.08 12.70
CA ARG A 157 9.34 20.15 12.45
C ARG A 157 7.88 19.73 12.40
N LEU A 158 7.56 18.62 11.74
CA LEU A 158 6.18 18.19 11.53
C LEU A 158 5.65 17.30 12.67
N TYR A 159 6.46 16.33 13.10
CA TYR A 159 6.11 15.33 14.11
C TYR A 159 7.02 15.45 15.34
N VAL A 160 7.11 16.64 15.93
CA VAL A 160 7.96 16.87 17.10
C VAL A 160 7.26 16.44 18.38
N ASP A 161 7.84 15.48 19.10
CA ASP A 161 7.27 14.95 20.34
C ASP A 161 7.00 16.05 21.37
N GLY A 162 5.81 16.03 21.96
CA GLY A 162 5.41 16.98 23.01
C GLY A 162 5.07 18.40 22.51
N HIS A 163 5.07 18.62 21.19
CA HIS A 163 4.64 19.89 20.59
C HIS A 163 3.30 19.72 19.86
N PRO A 164 2.37 20.69 19.99
CA PRO A 164 1.14 20.67 19.19
C PRO A 164 1.46 20.71 17.70
N GLN A 165 0.83 19.81 16.94
CA GLN A 165 0.95 19.81 15.48
C GLN A 165 0.34 21.08 14.89
N MET A 166 0.92 21.52 13.78
CA MET A 166 0.37 22.60 12.98
C MET A 166 -0.76 22.04 12.10
N PRO A 167 -1.83 22.80 11.83
CA PRO A 167 -2.89 22.38 10.92
C PRO A 167 -2.36 21.95 9.53
N GLU A 168 -1.26 22.56 9.09
CA GLU A 168 -0.62 22.30 7.81
C GLU A 168 0.23 21.02 7.77
N THR A 169 0.44 20.35 8.91
CA THR A 169 1.31 19.17 9.00
C THR A 169 0.95 18.06 7.99
N PRO A 170 -0.33 17.63 7.84
CA PRO A 170 -0.69 16.56 6.91
C PRO A 170 -0.37 16.90 5.44
N ALA A 171 -0.58 18.15 5.05
CA ALA A 171 -0.32 18.62 3.68
C ALA A 171 1.18 18.55 3.35
N TYR A 172 2.02 19.08 4.23
CA TYR A 172 3.46 19.03 4.04
C TYR A 172 4.00 17.60 4.10
N ALA A 173 3.49 16.76 4.99
CA ALA A 173 3.86 15.35 5.04
C ALA A 173 3.55 14.64 3.71
N GLY A 174 2.37 14.85 3.14
CA GLY A 174 1.99 14.28 1.84
C GLY A 174 2.84 14.79 0.67
N ILE A 175 3.21 16.07 0.67
CA ILE A 175 4.11 16.67 -0.34
C ILE A 175 5.51 16.05 -0.23
N LEU A 176 6.04 15.88 0.98
CA LEU A 176 7.36 15.28 1.20
C LEU A 176 7.41 13.82 0.75
N LEU A 177 6.37 13.03 1.05
CA LEU A 177 6.27 11.64 0.58
C LEU A 177 6.26 11.55 -0.95
N ASN A 178 5.52 12.45 -1.61
CA ASN A 178 5.53 12.56 -3.07
C ASN A 178 6.90 12.95 -3.63
N ALA A 179 7.59 13.90 -3.00
CA ALA A 179 8.93 14.31 -3.43
C ALA A 179 9.95 13.17 -3.24
N LEU A 180 9.85 12.39 -2.16
CA LEU A 180 10.67 11.19 -1.93
C LEU A 180 10.40 10.11 -2.96
N ASP A 181 9.12 9.80 -3.22
CA ASP A 181 8.72 8.80 -4.21
C ASP A 181 9.22 9.17 -5.62
N GLN A 182 9.12 10.45 -6.01
CA GLN A 182 9.58 10.91 -7.32
C GLN A 182 11.11 10.96 -7.47
N SER A 183 11.85 11.19 -6.37
CA SER A 183 13.31 11.38 -6.42
C SER A 183 14.12 10.10 -6.22
N GLY A 184 13.56 9.12 -5.51
CA GLY A 184 14.24 7.86 -5.19
C GLY A 184 13.31 6.68 -4.93
N GLY A 185 12.01 6.83 -5.20
CA GLY A 185 11.02 5.77 -5.03
C GLY A 185 10.89 5.31 -3.58
N SER A 186 10.48 4.04 -3.44
CA SER A 186 10.26 3.41 -2.14
C SER A 186 11.51 3.38 -1.25
N ASP A 187 12.71 3.40 -1.80
CA ASP A 187 13.95 3.36 -1.02
C ASP A 187 14.19 4.68 -0.28
N ALA A 188 14.00 5.82 -0.96
CA ALA A 188 14.10 7.14 -0.35
C ALA A 188 12.99 7.36 0.69
N VAL A 189 11.76 6.90 0.40
CA VAL A 189 10.67 6.90 1.38
C VAL A 189 11.06 6.08 2.61
N ASN A 190 11.56 4.85 2.43
CA ASN A 190 11.96 3.99 3.54
C ASN A 190 13.07 4.62 4.39
N ALA A 191 14.08 5.21 3.75
CA ALA A 191 15.19 5.86 4.43
C ALA A 191 14.72 7.04 5.29
N ALA A 192 13.80 7.87 4.77
CA ALA A 192 13.20 8.96 5.55
C ALA A 192 12.35 8.43 6.72
N LEU A 193 11.49 7.43 6.47
CA LEU A 193 10.62 6.83 7.48
C LEU A 193 11.40 6.10 8.59
N GLY A 194 12.56 5.52 8.26
CA GLY A 194 13.44 4.85 9.22
C GLY A 194 14.04 5.78 10.28
N ARG A 195 13.89 7.11 10.11
CA ARG A 195 14.34 8.12 11.07
C ARG A 195 13.28 8.49 12.10
N LEU A 196 12.03 8.08 11.88
CA LEU A 196 10.90 8.39 12.75
C LEU A 196 10.78 7.34 13.86
N SER A 197 10.34 7.78 15.04
CA SER A 197 9.91 6.89 16.11
C SER A 197 8.62 6.13 15.72
N PRO A 198 8.26 5.02 16.39
CA PRO A 198 6.99 4.35 16.17
C PRO A 198 5.78 5.29 16.30
N ASP A 199 5.76 6.16 17.32
CA ASP A 199 4.68 7.13 17.54
C ASP A 199 4.60 8.16 16.40
N GLN A 200 5.74 8.66 15.93
CA GLN A 200 5.80 9.58 14.79
C GLN A 200 5.31 8.91 13.50
N ARG A 201 5.63 7.63 13.27
CA ARG A 201 5.14 6.88 12.10
C ARG A 201 3.64 6.65 12.17
N ASN A 202 3.10 6.35 13.35
CA ASN A 202 1.66 6.20 13.56
C ASN A 202 0.93 7.53 13.27
N GLN A 203 1.44 8.64 13.82
CA GLN A 203 0.86 9.96 13.57
C GLN A 203 0.97 10.38 12.10
N LEU A 204 2.10 10.09 11.44
CA LEU A 204 2.24 10.31 10.01
C LEU A 204 1.18 9.52 9.21
N ARG A 205 0.98 8.24 9.55
CA ARG A 205 -0.02 7.38 8.91
C ARG A 205 -1.43 7.96 9.10
N ASP A 206 -1.78 8.41 10.30
CA ASP A 206 -3.07 9.08 10.59
C ASP A 206 -3.30 10.31 9.73
N ASP A 207 -2.32 11.21 9.73
CA ASP A 207 -2.41 12.47 9.01
C ASP A 207 -2.58 12.25 7.51
N VAL A 208 -1.77 11.38 6.90
CA VAL A 208 -1.82 11.15 5.45
C VAL A 208 -2.98 10.25 5.03
N SER A 209 -3.47 9.39 5.91
CA SER A 209 -4.66 8.59 5.63
C SER A 209 -5.91 9.46 5.56
N GLN A 210 -6.07 10.43 6.47
CA GLN A 210 -7.17 11.40 6.42
C GLN A 210 -7.03 12.39 5.26
N TYR A 211 -5.82 12.91 5.04
CA TYR A 211 -5.58 13.99 4.10
C TYR A 211 -5.35 13.52 2.65
N GLY A 212 -4.91 12.28 2.46
CA GLY A 212 -4.41 11.79 1.17
C GLY A 212 -5.41 11.89 0.02
N MET A 213 -6.71 11.79 0.32
CA MET A 213 -7.78 12.00 -0.67
C MET A 213 -7.75 13.40 -1.30
N GLY A 214 -7.30 14.44 -0.57
CA GLY A 214 -7.18 15.80 -1.10
C GLY A 214 -6.07 15.93 -2.16
N LEU A 215 -4.95 15.21 -1.97
CA LEU A 215 -3.86 15.14 -2.96
C LEU A 215 -4.26 14.31 -4.18
N GLN A 216 -4.93 13.18 -3.97
CA GLN A 216 -5.43 12.35 -5.07
C GLN A 216 -6.47 13.11 -5.92
N ALA A 217 -7.42 13.80 -5.29
CA ALA A 217 -8.41 14.60 -6.02
C ALA A 217 -7.77 15.72 -6.87
N LYS A 218 -6.61 16.24 -6.44
CA LYS A 218 -5.81 17.20 -7.21
C LYS A 218 -5.18 16.57 -8.44
N HIS A 219 -4.60 15.37 -8.30
CA HIS A 219 -4.12 14.58 -9.43
C HIS A 219 -5.21 14.33 -10.46
N ASP A 220 -6.36 13.84 -10.00
CA ASP A 220 -7.46 13.44 -10.87
C ASP A 220 -8.10 14.63 -11.61
N ALA A 221 -8.20 15.79 -10.95
CA ALA A 221 -8.83 16.98 -11.52
C ALA A 221 -7.90 17.74 -12.50
N ASP A 222 -6.64 17.90 -12.14
CA ASP A 222 -5.74 18.86 -12.76
C ASP A 222 -4.51 18.21 -13.42
N GLY A 223 -4.36 16.88 -13.29
CA GLY A 223 -3.22 16.12 -13.83
C GLY A 223 -1.88 16.41 -13.11
N SER A 224 -1.92 16.98 -11.90
CA SER A 224 -0.71 17.23 -11.10
C SER A 224 0.03 15.92 -10.84
N ASN A 225 1.36 15.90 -10.90
CA ASN A 225 2.15 14.68 -10.74
C ASN A 225 2.29 14.27 -9.26
N VAL A 226 1.17 14.13 -8.55
CA VAL A 226 1.12 13.72 -7.14
C VAL A 226 0.23 12.50 -6.99
N ARG A 227 0.50 11.69 -5.97
CA ARG A 227 -0.19 10.46 -5.64
C ARG A 227 -0.76 10.57 -4.23
N ASP A 228 -1.76 9.72 -3.93
CA ASP A 228 -2.22 9.52 -2.56
C ASP A 228 -1.03 9.13 -1.65
N PRO A 229 -0.64 9.95 -0.66
CA PRO A 229 0.47 9.66 0.23
C PRO A 229 0.25 8.41 1.09
N MET A 230 -1.00 8.01 1.35
CA MET A 230 -1.27 6.76 2.04
C MET A 230 -0.97 5.55 1.14
N ALA A 231 -1.23 5.65 -0.16
CA ALA A 231 -0.81 4.60 -1.11
C ALA A 231 0.72 4.46 -1.14
N ILE A 232 1.45 5.59 -1.13
CA ILE A 232 2.92 5.58 -1.03
C ILE A 232 3.39 4.87 0.26
N LEU A 233 2.75 5.11 1.41
CA LEU A 233 3.09 4.42 2.68
C LEU A 233 2.77 2.92 2.64
N ILE A 234 1.66 2.53 2.01
CA ILE A 234 1.28 1.11 1.86
C ILE A 234 2.30 0.39 0.96
N GLU A 235 2.66 0.98 -0.18
CA GLU A 235 3.70 0.44 -1.09
C GLU A 235 5.06 0.33 -0.40
N ASN A 236 5.42 1.34 0.40
CA ASN A 236 6.63 1.29 1.19
C ASN A 236 6.63 0.12 2.18
N THR A 237 5.54 -0.07 2.92
CA THR A 237 5.38 -1.22 3.82
C THR A 237 5.38 -2.54 3.08
N SER A 238 4.78 -2.61 1.89
CA SER A 238 4.81 -3.79 1.04
C SER A 238 6.24 -4.21 0.68
N ARG A 239 7.09 -3.24 0.31
CA ARG A 239 8.45 -3.52 -0.17
C ARG A 239 9.49 -3.67 0.93
N HIS A 240 9.32 -2.94 2.03
CA HIS A 240 10.36 -2.76 3.06
C HIS A 240 9.91 -3.12 4.48
N GLY A 241 8.61 -3.35 4.69
CA GLY A 241 8.04 -3.59 6.00
C GLY A 241 8.45 -4.93 6.61
N THR A 242 8.65 -4.94 7.94
CA THR A 242 8.72 -6.18 8.71
C THR A 242 7.33 -6.82 8.85
N PRO A 243 7.23 -8.12 9.20
CA PRO A 243 5.94 -8.76 9.49
C PRO A 243 5.09 -7.98 10.50
N GLU A 244 5.71 -7.40 11.52
CA GLU A 244 5.03 -6.59 12.53
C GLU A 244 4.45 -5.31 11.92
N GLN A 245 5.20 -4.62 11.05
CA GLN A 245 4.72 -3.40 10.38
C GLN A 245 3.60 -3.69 9.39
N VAL A 246 3.68 -4.82 8.69
CA VAL A 246 2.61 -5.31 7.80
C VAL A 246 1.33 -5.56 8.61
N ARG A 247 1.45 -6.25 9.76
CA ARG A 247 0.33 -6.50 10.65
C ARG A 247 -0.28 -5.20 11.18
N GLU A 248 0.54 -4.29 11.70
CA GLU A 248 0.09 -2.98 12.17
C GLU A 248 -0.64 -2.19 11.08
N LEU A 249 -0.20 -2.29 9.83
CA LEU A 249 -0.89 -1.66 8.69
C LEU A 249 -2.22 -2.33 8.38
N VAL A 250 -2.32 -3.66 8.42
CA VAL A 250 -3.59 -4.38 8.20
C VAL A 250 -4.60 -4.04 9.29
N ASP A 251 -4.17 -4.03 10.56
CA ASP A 251 -5.02 -3.64 11.70
C ASP A 251 -5.50 -2.19 11.52
N TYR A 252 -4.60 -1.29 11.14
CA TYR A 252 -4.91 0.10 10.85
C TYR A 252 -5.97 0.27 9.75
N VAL A 253 -5.80 -0.42 8.61
CA VAL A 253 -6.77 -0.44 7.50
C VAL A 253 -8.12 -0.95 8.01
N GLY A 254 -8.11 -2.00 8.82
CA GLY A 254 -9.31 -2.56 9.43
C GLY A 254 -10.09 -1.56 10.29
N GLU A 255 -9.39 -0.76 11.10
CA GLU A 255 -9.97 0.28 11.95
C GLU A 255 -10.52 1.47 11.14
N HIS A 256 -9.80 1.88 10.10
CA HIS A 256 -10.11 3.08 9.29
C HIS A 256 -10.93 2.80 8.02
N SER A 257 -11.42 1.57 7.89
CA SER A 257 -12.39 1.14 6.87
C SER A 257 -13.82 1.04 7.42
N LYS A 258 -14.06 1.55 8.64
CA LYS A 258 -15.35 1.52 9.34
C LYS A 258 -16.01 2.91 9.29
N GLY A 259 -17.34 2.97 9.43
CA GLY A 259 -18.09 4.22 9.64
C GLY A 259 -18.61 4.92 8.37
N ASP A 260 -19.19 6.11 8.55
CA ASP A 260 -19.61 7.01 7.46
C ASP A 260 -18.45 7.96 7.05
N GLY A 261 -18.63 8.70 5.95
CA GLY A 261 -17.53 9.19 5.08
C GLY A 261 -16.39 10.03 5.66
N LEU A 262 -16.39 10.42 6.95
CA LEU A 262 -15.22 11.03 7.60
C LEU A 262 -14.35 10.02 8.38
N GLU A 263 -14.93 8.92 8.84
CA GLU A 263 -14.22 7.83 9.54
C GLU A 263 -13.68 6.80 8.54
N ASN A 264 -14.34 6.67 7.39
CA ASN A 264 -13.95 5.78 6.32
C ASN A 264 -12.90 6.44 5.40
N GLN A 265 -11.68 5.91 5.43
CA GLN A 265 -10.53 6.42 4.68
C GLN A 265 -10.11 5.51 3.53
N TYR A 266 -10.84 4.42 3.28
CA TYR A 266 -10.49 3.43 2.24
C TYR A 266 -11.59 3.21 1.22
N TYR A 267 -12.78 3.76 1.47
CA TYR A 267 -13.89 3.74 0.55
C TYR A 267 -14.45 5.15 0.33
N THR A 268 -14.99 5.35 -0.86
CA THR A 268 -15.79 6.51 -1.23
C THR A 268 -17.13 6.54 -0.47
N TYR A 269 -17.86 7.65 -0.57
CA TYR A 269 -19.22 7.77 -0.03
C TYR A 269 -20.19 6.71 -0.59
N ASP A 270 -19.98 6.27 -1.83
CA ASP A 270 -20.75 5.20 -2.47
C ASP A 270 -20.27 3.80 -2.07
N ASN A 271 -19.43 3.70 -1.03
CA ASN A 271 -18.87 2.46 -0.50
C ASN A 271 -18.01 1.68 -1.52
N LYS A 272 -17.42 2.37 -2.50
CA LYS A 272 -16.43 1.80 -3.43
C LYS A 272 -15.01 1.99 -2.91
N PRO A 273 -14.10 1.01 -3.04
CA PRO A 273 -12.69 1.18 -2.68
C PRO A 273 -12.06 2.42 -3.33
N LEU A 274 -11.09 3.04 -2.66
CA LEU A 274 -10.26 4.09 -3.25
C LEU A 274 -9.13 3.46 -4.06
N ASP A 275 -9.15 3.67 -5.38
CA ASP A 275 -8.31 2.96 -6.36
C ASP A 275 -6.82 2.91 -5.98
N ALA A 276 -6.19 4.06 -5.72
CA ALA A 276 -4.76 4.12 -5.39
C ALA A 276 -4.39 3.32 -4.13
N ARG A 277 -5.24 3.36 -3.10
CA ARG A 277 -5.02 2.62 -1.85
C ARG A 277 -5.31 1.14 -2.03
N ALA A 278 -6.39 0.82 -2.74
CA ALA A 278 -6.75 -0.55 -3.07
C ALA A 278 -5.61 -1.24 -3.84
N GLU A 279 -5.09 -0.59 -4.88
CA GLU A 279 -3.98 -1.11 -5.69
C GLU A 279 -2.73 -1.37 -4.82
N ALA A 280 -2.34 -0.41 -3.99
CA ALA A 280 -1.22 -0.57 -3.06
C ALA A 280 -1.44 -1.72 -2.04
N LEU A 281 -2.67 -1.87 -1.52
CA LEU A 281 -3.03 -2.99 -0.66
C LEU A 281 -3.02 -4.33 -1.41
N GLY A 282 -3.27 -4.29 -2.73
CA GLY A 282 -3.13 -5.43 -3.61
C GLY A 282 -1.68 -5.92 -3.67
N GLU A 283 -0.73 -5.00 -3.87
CA GLU A 283 0.71 -5.29 -3.81
C GLU A 283 1.11 -5.85 -2.43
N LEU A 284 0.60 -5.26 -1.34
CA LEU A 284 0.84 -5.72 0.04
C LEU A 284 0.36 -7.17 0.23
N MET A 285 -0.87 -7.46 -0.17
CA MET A 285 -1.45 -8.81 -0.06
C MET A 285 -0.73 -9.82 -0.92
N GLN A 286 -0.35 -9.47 -2.15
CA GLN A 286 0.41 -10.38 -3.00
C GLN A 286 1.80 -10.69 -2.42
N THR A 287 2.43 -9.71 -1.79
CA THR A 287 3.79 -9.85 -1.23
C THR A 287 3.79 -10.57 0.12
N HIS A 288 2.82 -10.27 0.98
CA HIS A 288 2.79 -10.72 2.39
C HIS A 288 1.59 -11.60 2.75
N GLY A 289 0.76 -12.00 1.78
CA GLY A 289 -0.52 -12.66 2.04
C GLY A 289 -0.41 -13.91 2.91
N ASP A 290 0.65 -14.72 2.76
CA ASP A 290 0.84 -15.91 3.60
C ASP A 290 1.06 -15.54 5.08
N THR A 291 1.79 -14.47 5.33
CA THR A 291 2.03 -13.94 6.69
C THR A 291 0.76 -13.33 7.25
N ILE A 292 0.08 -12.49 6.45
CA ILE A 292 -1.19 -11.85 6.83
C ILE A 292 -2.23 -12.91 7.20
N LEU A 293 -2.40 -13.94 6.37
CA LEU A 293 -3.34 -15.03 6.62
C LEU A 293 -2.97 -15.82 7.88
N LYS A 294 -1.69 -16.17 8.07
CA LYS A 294 -1.26 -16.90 9.28
C LYS A 294 -1.49 -16.11 10.56
N ASP A 295 -1.25 -14.79 10.53
CA ASP A 295 -1.35 -13.92 11.70
C ASP A 295 -2.78 -13.53 12.04
N ALA A 296 -3.62 -13.35 11.02
CA ALA A 296 -5.04 -13.04 11.20
C ALA A 296 -5.84 -14.27 11.67
N LEU A 297 -5.44 -15.48 11.22
CA LEU A 297 -6.14 -16.74 11.50
C LEU A 297 -5.57 -17.49 12.73
N VAL A 298 -5.33 -16.75 13.82
CA VAL A 298 -4.86 -17.30 15.11
C VAL A 298 -6.04 -17.47 16.07
N PRO A 299 -6.39 -18.69 16.51
CA PRO A 299 -7.55 -18.91 17.38
C PRO A 299 -7.32 -18.34 18.79
N ASN A 300 -7.77 -17.12 19.01
CA ASN A 300 -7.65 -16.44 20.30
C ASN A 300 -8.81 -15.47 20.59
N PRO A 301 -9.90 -15.93 21.25
CA PRO A 301 -11.10 -15.12 21.51
C PRO A 301 -10.98 -14.19 22.72
N GLN A 302 -9.78 -13.70 23.03
CA GLN A 302 -9.59 -12.75 24.12
C GLN A 302 -10.28 -11.42 23.82
N GLN A 303 -10.92 -10.84 24.83
CA GLN A 303 -11.50 -9.49 24.75
C GLN A 303 -10.40 -8.47 24.47
N THR A 304 -10.66 -7.54 23.55
CA THR A 304 -9.69 -6.49 23.24
C THR A 304 -9.56 -5.53 24.42
N ALA A 305 -8.35 -5.41 24.95
CA ALA A 305 -8.08 -4.54 26.08
C ALA A 305 -8.28 -3.07 25.69
N GLY A 306 -9.16 -2.36 26.41
CA GLY A 306 -9.42 -0.93 26.18
C GLY A 306 -10.46 -0.63 25.09
N SER A 307 -11.03 -1.64 24.42
CA SER A 307 -12.16 -1.43 23.52
C SER A 307 -13.40 -0.97 24.30
N SER A 308 -14.14 0.00 23.74
CA SER A 308 -15.45 0.44 24.27
C SER A 308 -16.57 -0.55 23.95
N ASN A 309 -16.28 -1.54 23.10
CA ASN A 309 -17.23 -2.55 22.67
C ASN A 309 -16.97 -3.88 23.40
N GLU A 310 -17.85 -4.22 24.35
CA GLU A 310 -17.77 -5.43 25.19
C GLU A 310 -17.89 -6.75 24.40
N LYS A 311 -18.24 -6.69 23.11
CA LYS A 311 -18.26 -7.87 22.21
C LYS A 311 -16.99 -7.98 21.37
N SER A 312 -16.09 -7.00 21.41
CA SER A 312 -14.88 -7.00 20.59
C SER A 312 -13.85 -7.98 21.13
N THR A 313 -13.36 -8.86 20.27
CA THR A 313 -12.31 -9.81 20.60
C THR A 313 -11.15 -9.64 19.64
N VAL A 314 -9.94 -10.00 20.06
CA VAL A 314 -8.72 -9.95 19.25
C VAL A 314 -8.93 -10.71 17.93
N ILE A 315 -9.48 -11.92 17.99
CA ILE A 315 -9.77 -12.68 16.77
C ILE A 315 -10.87 -12.02 15.93
N GLY A 316 -11.91 -11.44 16.55
CA GLY A 316 -12.95 -10.73 15.82
C GLY A 316 -12.41 -9.53 15.04
N GLU A 317 -11.51 -8.75 15.65
CA GLU A 317 -10.85 -7.60 15.02
C GLU A 317 -9.94 -8.04 13.86
N ASN A 318 -9.11 -9.06 14.07
CA ASN A 318 -8.26 -9.61 13.01
C ASN A 318 -9.07 -10.13 11.82
N LEU A 319 -10.15 -10.89 12.06
CA LEU A 319 -10.99 -11.43 10.99
C LEU A 319 -11.78 -10.33 10.27
N ALA A 320 -12.23 -9.30 10.99
CA ALA A 320 -12.88 -8.14 10.38
C ALA A 320 -11.91 -7.34 9.50
N ALA A 321 -10.66 -7.15 9.95
CA ALA A 321 -9.61 -6.52 9.17
C ALA A 321 -9.28 -7.33 7.90
N LEU A 322 -9.11 -8.65 8.04
CA LEU A 322 -8.86 -9.54 6.91
C LEU A 322 -10.03 -9.52 5.90
N SER A 323 -11.27 -9.55 6.37
CA SER A 323 -12.44 -9.44 5.49
C SER A 323 -12.48 -8.14 4.70
N ASN A 324 -12.21 -7.01 5.36
CA ASN A 324 -12.11 -5.71 4.69
C ASN A 324 -10.96 -5.71 3.66
N LEU A 325 -9.83 -6.32 3.99
CA LEU A 325 -8.68 -6.41 3.09
C LEU A 325 -8.99 -7.25 1.85
N VAL A 326 -9.66 -8.40 2.02
CA VAL A 326 -10.16 -9.23 0.90
C VAL A 326 -11.13 -8.42 0.02
N ARG A 327 -12.01 -7.62 0.62
CA ARG A 327 -12.94 -6.76 -0.12
C ARG A 327 -12.24 -5.65 -0.91
N LEU A 328 -11.23 -4.99 -0.32
CA LEU A 328 -10.46 -3.92 -0.97
C LEU A 328 -9.56 -4.44 -2.11
N THR A 329 -9.22 -5.73 -2.08
CA THR A 329 -8.21 -6.32 -2.96
C THR A 329 -8.78 -7.44 -3.83
N GLY A 330 -8.84 -8.67 -3.32
CA GLY A 330 -9.27 -9.87 -4.07
C GLY A 330 -10.65 -9.76 -4.70
N LEU A 331 -11.62 -9.15 -4.01
CA LEU A 331 -12.99 -8.96 -4.53
C LEU A 331 -13.20 -7.61 -5.23
N ASN A 332 -12.16 -6.76 -5.30
CA ASN A 332 -12.24 -5.47 -5.97
C ASN A 332 -11.87 -5.64 -7.45
N PRO A 333 -12.83 -5.47 -8.39
CA PRO A 333 -12.56 -5.64 -9.82
C PRO A 333 -11.57 -4.62 -10.40
N ASP A 334 -11.46 -3.45 -9.78
CA ASP A 334 -10.60 -2.37 -10.25
C ASP A 334 -9.14 -2.54 -9.78
N ASN A 335 -8.87 -3.56 -8.94
CA ASN A 335 -7.54 -3.89 -8.44
C ASN A 335 -6.82 -4.85 -9.40
N SER A 336 -5.62 -4.47 -9.89
CA SER A 336 -4.89 -5.28 -10.87
C SER A 336 -4.36 -6.61 -10.30
N HIS A 337 -4.28 -6.72 -8.98
CA HIS A 337 -3.81 -7.89 -8.24
C HIS A 337 -4.93 -8.84 -7.81
N SER A 338 -6.22 -8.49 -8.05
CA SER A 338 -7.39 -9.24 -7.57
C SER A 338 -7.29 -10.76 -7.85
N ALA A 339 -7.02 -11.14 -9.09
CA ALA A 339 -6.93 -12.56 -9.47
C ALA A 339 -5.80 -13.30 -8.76
N ALA A 340 -4.63 -12.68 -8.63
CA ALA A 340 -3.48 -13.28 -7.94
C ALA A 340 -3.75 -13.48 -6.44
N ILE A 341 -4.44 -12.53 -5.81
CA ILE A 341 -4.81 -12.59 -4.40
C ILE A 341 -5.88 -13.67 -4.17
N MET A 342 -6.89 -13.74 -5.03
CA MET A 342 -7.91 -14.80 -4.95
C MET A 342 -7.31 -16.20 -5.18
N ASP A 343 -6.36 -16.34 -6.10
CA ASP A 343 -5.61 -17.59 -6.26
C ASP A 343 -4.78 -17.93 -5.01
N GLN A 344 -4.11 -16.95 -4.40
CA GLN A 344 -3.38 -17.17 -3.15
C GLN A 344 -4.30 -17.61 -2.00
N LEU A 345 -5.45 -16.97 -1.84
CA LEU A 345 -6.48 -17.37 -0.87
C LEU A 345 -7.00 -18.78 -1.17
N GLY A 346 -7.23 -19.10 -2.44
CA GLY A 346 -7.64 -20.42 -2.91
C GLY A 346 -6.63 -21.49 -2.55
N ARG A 347 -5.34 -21.25 -2.84
CA ARG A 347 -4.24 -22.17 -2.50
C ARG A 347 -4.08 -22.36 -0.99
N PHE A 348 -4.16 -21.29 -0.21
CA PHE A 348 -4.10 -21.36 1.25
C PHE A 348 -5.26 -22.22 1.81
N THR A 349 -6.48 -21.91 1.40
CA THR A 349 -7.69 -22.63 1.84
C THR A 349 -7.66 -24.09 1.40
N ALA A 350 -7.26 -24.36 0.15
CA ALA A 350 -7.13 -25.71 -0.39
C ALA A 350 -6.11 -26.54 0.40
N ASN A 351 -5.02 -25.93 0.88
CA ASN A 351 -4.07 -26.62 1.74
C ASN A 351 -4.71 -27.02 3.08
N ASP A 352 -5.43 -26.09 3.72
CA ASP A 352 -6.12 -26.37 4.99
C ASP A 352 -7.22 -27.45 4.82
N VAL A 353 -7.94 -27.47 3.68
CA VAL A 353 -8.89 -28.56 3.36
C VAL A 353 -8.17 -29.90 3.29
N ARG A 354 -7.04 -29.98 2.57
CA ARG A 354 -6.29 -31.24 2.44
C ARG A 354 -5.77 -31.74 3.77
N VAL A 355 -5.23 -30.86 4.61
CA VAL A 355 -4.73 -31.23 5.95
C VAL A 355 -5.90 -31.65 6.85
N SER A 356 -6.99 -30.89 6.88
CA SER A 356 -8.21 -31.22 7.66
C SER A 356 -8.82 -32.57 7.26
N ASN A 357 -8.76 -32.92 5.97
CA ASN A 357 -9.29 -34.17 5.42
C ASN A 357 -8.35 -35.38 5.60
N ARG A 358 -7.15 -35.22 6.18
CA ARG A 358 -6.28 -36.37 6.46
C ARG A 358 -6.90 -37.27 7.52
N ALA A 359 -6.76 -38.57 7.31
CA ALA A 359 -7.17 -39.57 8.29
C ALA A 359 -6.35 -39.41 9.58
N GLU A 360 -7.00 -39.60 10.72
CA GLU A 360 -6.32 -39.65 12.02
C GLU A 360 -5.20 -40.70 12.01
N GLY A 361 -4.07 -40.37 12.64
CA GLY A 361 -2.88 -41.24 12.66
C GLY A 361 -2.05 -41.20 11.37
N THR A 362 -2.12 -40.11 10.61
CA THR A 362 -1.21 -39.81 9.49
C THR A 362 -0.18 -38.78 9.94
N ASP A 363 1.06 -38.92 9.47
CA ASP A 363 2.10 -37.88 9.57
C ASP A 363 1.72 -36.74 8.62
N VAL A 364 1.04 -35.72 9.14
CA VAL A 364 0.57 -34.57 8.36
C VAL A 364 1.59 -33.44 8.37
N THR A 365 2.45 -33.39 9.40
CA THR A 365 3.52 -32.39 9.52
C THR A 365 4.73 -32.72 8.67
N GLY A 366 4.87 -33.98 8.25
CA GLY A 366 5.97 -34.48 7.41
C GLY A 366 7.28 -34.66 8.18
N ASP A 367 7.22 -34.81 9.50
CA ASP A 367 8.41 -34.93 10.36
C ASP A 367 8.90 -36.38 10.54
N GLY A 368 8.18 -37.34 9.95
CA GLY A 368 8.46 -38.77 10.01
C GLY A 368 7.90 -39.46 11.25
N LYS A 369 7.09 -38.78 12.06
CA LYS A 369 6.41 -39.32 13.23
C LYS A 369 4.90 -39.12 13.10
N ILE A 370 4.19 -39.87 13.94
CA ILE A 370 2.75 -39.69 14.14
C ILE A 370 2.61 -39.35 15.61
N ASP A 371 2.41 -38.06 15.91
CA ASP A 371 2.37 -37.55 17.29
C ASP A 371 1.34 -36.42 17.48
N GLU A 372 1.43 -35.74 18.63
CA GLU A 372 0.48 -34.69 19.01
C GLU A 372 0.53 -33.48 18.05
N ALA A 373 1.67 -33.21 17.42
CA ALA A 373 1.81 -32.12 16.46
C ALA A 373 0.96 -32.36 15.20
N ASP A 374 0.73 -33.62 14.81
CA ASP A 374 -0.14 -33.96 13.70
C ASP A 374 -1.61 -33.69 14.01
N ILE A 375 -2.04 -33.99 15.23
CA ILE A 375 -3.40 -33.72 15.69
C ILE A 375 -3.63 -32.21 15.74
N GLU A 376 -2.69 -31.47 16.34
CA GLU A 376 -2.75 -30.01 16.41
C GLU A 376 -2.79 -29.36 15.01
N ALA A 377 -2.05 -29.90 14.03
CA ALA A 377 -2.06 -29.41 12.66
C ALA A 377 -3.42 -29.62 11.96
N VAL A 378 -4.07 -30.77 12.17
CA VAL A 378 -5.42 -31.05 11.65
C VAL A 378 -6.47 -30.13 12.29
N ASP A 379 -6.41 -29.97 13.61
CA ASP A 379 -7.35 -29.12 14.36
C ASP A 379 -7.19 -27.65 13.99
N LEU A 380 -5.95 -27.17 13.87
CA LEU A 380 -5.65 -25.82 13.43
C LEU A 380 -6.16 -25.58 12.00
N SER A 381 -5.93 -26.51 11.07
CA SER A 381 -6.41 -26.39 9.69
C SER A 381 -7.94 -26.35 9.63
N THR A 382 -8.61 -27.21 10.39
CA THR A 382 -10.09 -27.23 10.51
C THR A 382 -10.62 -25.90 11.05
N THR A 383 -9.94 -25.35 12.05
CA THR A 383 -10.27 -24.05 12.65
C THR A 383 -10.08 -22.89 11.66
N ARG A 384 -8.98 -22.91 10.89
CA ARG A 384 -8.72 -21.90 9.85
C ARG A 384 -9.75 -21.93 8.72
N LEU A 385 -10.22 -23.12 8.31
CA LEU A 385 -11.31 -23.22 7.34
C LEU A 385 -12.58 -22.54 7.83
N ALA A 386 -12.93 -22.73 9.10
CA ALA A 386 -14.08 -22.04 9.71
C ALA A 386 -13.88 -20.51 9.76
N MET A 387 -12.68 -20.03 10.09
CA MET A 387 -12.38 -18.60 10.08
C MET A 387 -12.43 -18.00 8.66
N ILE A 388 -11.81 -18.65 7.67
CA ILE A 388 -11.82 -18.22 6.26
C ILE A 388 -13.25 -18.19 5.73
N GLY A 389 -14.06 -19.20 6.06
CA GLY A 389 -15.48 -19.22 5.71
C GLY A 389 -16.23 -18.00 6.25
N ALA A 390 -16.00 -17.66 7.52
CA ALA A 390 -16.62 -16.47 8.12
C ALA A 390 -16.13 -15.16 7.47
N VAL A 391 -14.82 -15.06 7.16
CA VAL A 391 -14.20 -13.91 6.48
C VAL A 391 -14.78 -13.74 5.07
N MET A 392 -14.81 -14.80 4.27
CA MET A 392 -15.33 -14.74 2.90
C MET A 392 -16.81 -14.43 2.86
N GLN A 393 -17.60 -14.94 3.81
CA GLN A 393 -19.02 -14.57 3.93
C GLN A 393 -19.20 -13.08 4.22
N ASP A 394 -18.47 -12.54 5.18
CA ASP A 394 -18.56 -11.14 5.54
C ASP A 394 -18.06 -10.22 4.39
N ALA A 395 -16.97 -10.60 3.72
CA ALA A 395 -16.40 -9.85 2.60
C ALA A 395 -17.35 -9.84 1.39
N VAL A 396 -17.88 -11.00 1.00
CA VAL A 396 -18.83 -11.12 -0.12
C VAL A 396 -20.15 -10.44 0.22
N SER A 397 -20.68 -10.60 1.44
CA SER A 397 -21.91 -9.93 1.87
C SER A 397 -21.78 -8.40 1.78
N SER A 398 -20.62 -7.88 2.20
CA SER A 398 -20.33 -6.44 2.19
C SER A 398 -20.01 -5.88 0.79
N GLY A 399 -19.47 -6.70 -0.12
CA GLY A 399 -19.01 -6.32 -1.46
C GLY A 399 -19.83 -6.89 -2.63
N TYR A 400 -20.96 -7.55 -2.37
CA TYR A 400 -21.69 -8.30 -3.41
C TYR A 400 -22.16 -7.44 -4.59
N VAL A 401 -22.48 -6.17 -4.34
CA VAL A 401 -22.92 -5.23 -5.39
C VAL A 401 -21.82 -5.04 -6.42
N ASP A 402 -20.57 -4.91 -5.98
CA ASP A 402 -19.40 -4.73 -6.85
C ASP A 402 -19.08 -6.04 -7.58
N LEU A 403 -19.10 -7.17 -6.86
CA LEU A 403 -18.93 -8.51 -7.45
C LEU A 403 -19.95 -8.77 -8.57
N ARG A 404 -21.21 -8.34 -8.41
CA ARG A 404 -22.25 -8.52 -9.42
C ARG A 404 -22.10 -7.57 -10.63
N ALA A 405 -21.36 -6.47 -10.50
CA ALA A 405 -21.20 -5.51 -11.58
C ALA A 405 -20.11 -5.92 -12.57
N ASP A 406 -19.13 -6.71 -12.14
CA ASP A 406 -17.91 -6.99 -12.91
C ASP A 406 -17.72 -8.47 -13.24
N GLN A 407 -17.13 -8.77 -14.40
CA GLN A 407 -16.90 -10.15 -14.87
C GLN A 407 -15.61 -10.74 -14.29
N ALA A 408 -14.52 -9.98 -14.26
CA ALA A 408 -13.23 -10.45 -13.80
C ALA A 408 -13.23 -10.78 -12.29
N ALA A 409 -13.87 -9.95 -11.46
CA ALA A 409 -14.04 -10.25 -10.04
C ALA A 409 -14.87 -11.52 -9.81
N ARG A 410 -15.87 -11.79 -10.66
CA ARG A 410 -16.63 -13.05 -10.63
C ARG A 410 -15.77 -14.23 -11.00
N ASP A 411 -15.04 -14.15 -12.10
CA ASP A 411 -14.19 -15.24 -12.57
C ASP A 411 -13.08 -15.56 -11.53
N ALA A 412 -12.50 -14.53 -10.90
CA ALA A 412 -11.53 -14.70 -9.80
C ALA A 412 -12.15 -15.39 -8.58
N PHE A 413 -13.36 -14.96 -8.18
CA PHE A 413 -14.10 -15.60 -7.09
C PHE A 413 -14.50 -17.06 -7.41
N VAL A 414 -14.86 -17.35 -8.66
CA VAL A 414 -15.15 -18.71 -9.12
C VAL A 414 -13.89 -19.56 -9.15
N GLY A 415 -12.75 -19.00 -9.54
CA GLY A 415 -11.44 -19.65 -9.42
C GLY A 415 -11.15 -20.11 -7.99
N TYR A 416 -11.42 -19.25 -7.00
CA TYR A 416 -11.31 -19.62 -5.58
C TYR A 416 -12.23 -20.80 -5.19
N LEU A 417 -13.49 -20.79 -5.63
CA LEU A 417 -14.43 -21.90 -5.38
C LEU A 417 -14.00 -23.19 -6.07
N ILE A 418 -13.45 -23.09 -7.28
CA ILE A 418 -12.91 -24.25 -8.02
C ILE A 418 -11.74 -24.87 -7.23
N ASP A 419 -10.81 -24.05 -6.73
CA ASP A 419 -9.69 -24.54 -5.92
C ASP A 419 -10.17 -25.25 -4.66
N LEU A 420 -11.18 -24.69 -4.00
CA LEU A 420 -11.83 -25.31 -2.84
C LEU A 420 -12.42 -26.68 -3.20
N GLY A 421 -13.21 -26.78 -4.26
CA GLY A 421 -13.83 -28.06 -4.66
C GLY A 421 -12.83 -29.13 -5.07
N VAL A 422 -11.78 -28.75 -5.80
CA VAL A 422 -10.74 -29.70 -6.22
C VAL A 422 -9.86 -30.13 -5.05
N SER A 423 -9.66 -29.28 -4.03
CA SER A 423 -8.86 -29.63 -2.85
C SER A 423 -9.41 -30.83 -2.05
N ALA A 424 -10.70 -31.14 -2.21
CA ALA A 424 -11.32 -32.32 -1.63
C ALA A 424 -10.87 -33.64 -2.30
N ILE A 425 -10.17 -33.58 -3.43
CA ILE A 425 -9.56 -34.74 -4.09
C ILE A 425 -8.15 -34.94 -3.51
N PRO A 426 -7.85 -36.10 -2.89
CA PRO A 426 -6.53 -36.36 -2.32
C PRO A 426 -5.41 -36.24 -3.36
N VAL A 427 -4.21 -35.81 -2.93
CA VAL A 427 -3.01 -35.81 -3.77
C VAL A 427 -2.70 -37.25 -4.19
N GLY A 428 -2.71 -37.52 -5.50
CA GLY A 428 -2.62 -38.87 -6.09
C GLY A 428 -3.96 -39.57 -6.34
N GLY A 429 -5.09 -38.89 -6.08
CA GLY A 429 -6.44 -39.33 -6.43
C GLY A 429 -6.76 -39.26 -7.92
N ASP A 430 -7.97 -39.69 -8.31
CA ASP A 430 -8.39 -39.67 -9.71
C ASP A 430 -8.86 -38.27 -10.14
N PHE A 431 -7.95 -37.48 -10.71
CA PHE A 431 -8.26 -36.20 -11.36
C PHE A 431 -8.82 -36.38 -12.78
N ALA A 432 -9.80 -37.26 -12.94
CA ALA A 432 -10.57 -37.34 -14.19
C ALA A 432 -11.57 -36.18 -14.28
N ALA A 433 -11.90 -35.74 -15.49
CA ALA A 433 -12.86 -34.65 -15.75
C ALA A 433 -14.17 -34.81 -14.96
N LYS A 434 -14.71 -36.03 -14.91
CA LYS A 434 -15.92 -36.36 -14.15
C LYS A 434 -15.76 -36.21 -12.64
N ALA A 435 -14.61 -36.59 -12.08
CA ALA A 435 -14.35 -36.46 -10.65
C ALA A 435 -14.27 -34.98 -10.23
N ILE A 436 -13.59 -34.16 -11.04
CA ILE A 436 -13.52 -32.71 -10.87
C ILE A 436 -14.92 -32.10 -10.96
N THR A 437 -15.67 -32.40 -12.03
CA THR A 437 -17.02 -31.85 -12.24
C THR A 437 -17.99 -32.21 -11.13
N ASN A 438 -17.96 -33.44 -10.62
CA ASN A 438 -18.79 -33.85 -9.48
C ASN A 438 -18.50 -33.05 -8.21
N LYS A 439 -17.23 -32.66 -7.98
CA LYS A 439 -16.87 -31.80 -6.85
C LYS A 439 -17.33 -30.37 -7.06
N LEU A 440 -17.18 -29.85 -8.27
CA LEU A 440 -17.65 -28.51 -8.64
C LEU A 440 -19.18 -28.39 -8.54
N ASP A 441 -19.92 -29.45 -8.88
CA ASP A 441 -21.38 -29.50 -8.71
C ASP A 441 -21.80 -29.17 -7.27
N GLY A 442 -21.12 -29.77 -6.29
CA GLY A 442 -21.39 -29.52 -4.88
C GLY A 442 -21.04 -28.10 -4.45
N VAL A 443 -19.86 -27.61 -4.84
CA VAL A 443 -19.35 -26.30 -4.39
C VAL A 443 -20.08 -25.12 -5.05
N LEU A 444 -20.51 -25.27 -6.30
CA LEU A 444 -21.19 -24.22 -7.06
C LEU A 444 -22.72 -24.26 -6.88
N GLY A 445 -23.22 -24.92 -5.83
CA GLY A 445 -24.64 -24.91 -5.47
C GLY A 445 -25.55 -25.73 -6.40
N GLY A 446 -25.00 -26.73 -7.10
CA GLY A 446 -25.74 -27.58 -8.03
C GLY A 446 -25.70 -27.03 -9.46
N LEU A 447 -24.76 -27.52 -10.25
CA LEU A 447 -24.65 -27.22 -11.68
C LEU A 447 -25.79 -27.88 -12.46
N SER A 448 -26.29 -27.17 -13.48
CA SER A 448 -27.21 -27.78 -14.45
C SER A 448 -26.51 -28.91 -15.22
N GLU A 449 -27.27 -29.90 -15.71
CA GLU A 449 -26.71 -30.99 -16.52
C GLU A 449 -25.98 -30.48 -17.78
N GLN A 450 -26.42 -29.35 -18.33
CA GLN A 450 -25.74 -28.70 -19.45
C GLN A 450 -24.38 -28.15 -19.02
N ALA A 451 -24.29 -27.45 -17.88
CA ALA A 451 -23.03 -26.93 -17.35
C ALA A 451 -22.08 -28.08 -16.98
N LYS A 452 -22.58 -29.15 -16.35
CA LYS A 452 -21.79 -30.36 -16.05
C LYS A 452 -21.16 -30.95 -17.31
N THR A 453 -21.97 -31.13 -18.35
CA THR A 453 -21.48 -31.70 -19.63
C THR A 453 -20.43 -30.78 -20.26
N ALA A 454 -20.66 -29.46 -20.27
CA ALA A 454 -19.71 -28.51 -20.84
C ALA A 454 -18.36 -28.51 -20.09
N VAL A 455 -18.39 -28.54 -18.76
CA VAL A 455 -17.18 -28.62 -17.93
C VAL A 455 -16.45 -29.95 -18.12
N GLU A 456 -17.17 -31.08 -18.16
CA GLU A 456 -16.57 -32.40 -18.43
C GLU A 456 -15.89 -32.45 -19.81
N ASP A 457 -16.55 -31.91 -20.84
CA ASP A 457 -16.02 -31.86 -22.21
C ASP A 457 -14.76 -30.98 -22.29
N ALA A 458 -14.80 -29.79 -21.66
CA ALA A 458 -13.68 -28.86 -21.62
C ALA A 458 -12.46 -29.49 -20.93
N LEU A 459 -12.67 -30.16 -19.79
CA LEU A 459 -11.59 -30.84 -19.06
C LEU A 459 -11.08 -32.08 -19.82
N THR A 460 -11.94 -32.80 -20.54
CA THR A 460 -11.53 -33.98 -21.34
C THR A 460 -10.66 -33.59 -22.53
N ALA A 461 -10.80 -32.35 -23.04
CA ALA A 461 -9.93 -31.82 -24.08
C ALA A 461 -8.50 -31.52 -23.59
N ILE A 462 -8.30 -31.40 -22.27
CA ILE A 462 -6.99 -31.18 -21.66
C ILE A 462 -6.35 -32.54 -21.33
N PRO A 463 -5.09 -32.80 -21.73
CA PRO A 463 -4.39 -34.01 -21.33
C PRO A 463 -4.37 -34.15 -19.81
N LYS A 464 -4.69 -35.35 -19.28
CA LYS A 464 -4.82 -35.59 -17.82
C LYS A 464 -3.62 -35.09 -17.01
N GLN A 465 -2.40 -35.27 -17.52
CA GLN A 465 -1.18 -34.80 -16.87
C GLN A 465 -1.00 -33.27 -16.80
N LEU A 466 -1.84 -32.50 -17.51
CA LEU A 466 -1.87 -31.04 -17.49
C LEU A 466 -3.07 -30.49 -16.71
N LEU A 467 -3.94 -31.36 -16.17
CA LEU A 467 -5.07 -30.92 -15.36
C LEU A 467 -4.62 -30.38 -14.01
N THR A 468 -3.63 -31.02 -13.40
CA THR A 468 -3.12 -30.64 -12.09
C THR A 468 -1.61 -30.46 -12.06
N ASP A 469 -1.14 -29.68 -11.11
CA ASP A 469 0.27 -29.60 -10.74
C ASP A 469 0.70 -30.76 -9.83
N GLY A 470 1.98 -30.75 -9.40
CA GLY A 470 2.54 -31.75 -8.50
C GLY A 470 1.96 -31.76 -7.08
N GLN A 471 1.18 -30.74 -6.72
CA GLN A 471 0.50 -30.60 -5.42
C GLN A 471 -1.00 -30.94 -5.51
N GLY A 472 -1.47 -31.41 -6.68
CA GLY A 472 -2.87 -31.74 -6.91
C GLY A 472 -3.79 -30.50 -6.96
N GLN A 473 -3.24 -29.32 -7.26
CA GLN A 473 -4.01 -28.12 -7.61
C GLN A 473 -4.27 -28.11 -9.11
N LEU A 474 -5.38 -27.51 -9.55
CA LEU A 474 -5.60 -27.35 -10.99
C LEU A 474 -4.58 -26.39 -11.58
N THR A 475 -4.15 -26.66 -12.81
CA THR A 475 -3.38 -25.70 -13.60
C THR A 475 -4.25 -24.53 -14.04
N ASP A 476 -3.65 -23.37 -14.31
CA ASP A 476 -4.36 -22.19 -14.81
C ASP A 476 -5.17 -22.51 -16.08
N GLN A 477 -4.61 -23.35 -16.96
CA GLN A 477 -5.30 -23.80 -18.17
C GLN A 477 -6.58 -24.60 -17.83
N ALA A 478 -6.52 -25.49 -16.84
CA ALA A 478 -7.68 -26.28 -16.43
C ALA A 478 -8.73 -25.41 -15.72
N LYS A 479 -8.30 -24.48 -14.85
CA LYS A 479 -9.20 -23.51 -14.20
C LYS A 479 -9.92 -22.66 -15.24
N GLN A 480 -9.19 -22.10 -16.20
CA GLN A 480 -9.79 -21.27 -17.26
C GLN A 480 -10.77 -22.07 -18.11
N ALA A 481 -10.45 -23.31 -18.46
CA ALA A 481 -11.35 -24.16 -19.24
C ALA A 481 -12.67 -24.48 -18.50
N ILE A 482 -12.64 -24.56 -17.16
CA ILE A 482 -13.86 -24.68 -16.36
C ILE A 482 -14.65 -23.38 -16.41
N ILE A 483 -14.00 -22.24 -16.17
CA ILE A 483 -14.64 -20.92 -16.17
C ILE A 483 -15.32 -20.65 -17.51
N ASP A 484 -14.62 -20.88 -18.62
CA ASP A 484 -15.14 -20.71 -19.98
C ASP A 484 -16.31 -21.64 -20.31
N ALA A 485 -16.41 -22.79 -19.62
CA ALA A 485 -17.49 -23.76 -19.80
C ALA A 485 -18.73 -23.47 -18.95
N LEU A 486 -18.62 -22.58 -17.95
CA LEU A 486 -19.74 -22.19 -17.11
C LEU A 486 -20.66 -21.17 -17.83
N PRO A 487 -21.96 -21.13 -17.52
CA PRO A 487 -22.87 -20.17 -18.12
C PRO A 487 -22.48 -18.71 -17.82
N GLU A 488 -22.46 -17.86 -18.86
CA GLU A 488 -22.15 -16.41 -18.76
C GLU A 488 -23.16 -15.61 -17.92
N ASP A 489 -24.34 -16.18 -17.62
CA ASP A 489 -25.33 -15.54 -16.76
C ASP A 489 -25.08 -15.80 -15.27
N TYR A 490 -24.06 -16.60 -14.93
CA TYR A 490 -23.61 -16.88 -13.57
C TYR A 490 -24.72 -17.32 -12.61
N GLN A 491 -25.71 -18.09 -13.11
CA GLN A 491 -26.84 -18.57 -12.28
C GLN A 491 -26.39 -19.28 -11.00
N TYR A 492 -25.25 -19.97 -11.05
CA TYR A 492 -24.66 -20.66 -9.89
C TYR A 492 -24.19 -19.70 -8.78
N LEU A 493 -23.95 -18.43 -9.09
CA LEU A 493 -23.66 -17.37 -8.12
C LEU A 493 -24.91 -16.60 -7.65
N GLU A 494 -26.10 -16.84 -8.23
CA GLU A 494 -27.33 -16.17 -7.76
C GLU A 494 -27.67 -16.55 -6.31
N GLY A 495 -27.18 -17.69 -5.82
CA GLY A 495 -27.27 -18.07 -4.41
C GLY A 495 -26.66 -17.03 -3.46
N LEU A 496 -25.57 -16.37 -3.87
CA LEU A 496 -24.93 -15.30 -3.09
C LEU A 496 -25.83 -14.09 -2.85
N LYS A 497 -26.71 -13.78 -3.81
CA LYS A 497 -27.63 -12.63 -3.75
C LYS A 497 -28.62 -12.74 -2.60
N ASN A 498 -29.05 -13.97 -2.32
CA ASN A 498 -30.13 -14.24 -1.39
C ASN A 498 -29.61 -14.79 -0.06
N GLU A 499 -28.55 -15.60 -0.08
CA GLU A 499 -28.01 -16.31 1.08
C GLU A 499 -26.49 -16.54 0.98
N SER A 500 -25.68 -15.47 0.90
CA SER A 500 -24.20 -15.56 0.93
C SER A 500 -23.68 -16.41 2.10
N ASN A 501 -24.38 -16.34 3.24
CA ASN A 501 -24.09 -17.11 4.45
C ASN A 501 -24.21 -18.62 4.26
N SER A 502 -25.16 -19.10 3.46
CA SER A 502 -25.36 -20.53 3.19
C SER A 502 -24.41 -20.99 2.08
N PHE A 503 -24.24 -20.18 1.03
CA PHE A 503 -23.48 -20.57 -0.15
C PHE A 503 -21.99 -20.82 0.14
N ILE A 504 -21.29 -19.88 0.78
CA ILE A 504 -19.87 -20.05 1.13
C ILE A 504 -19.68 -21.19 2.14
N GLN A 505 -20.64 -21.33 3.06
CA GLN A 505 -20.66 -22.42 4.01
C GLN A 505 -20.69 -23.76 3.27
N ASP A 506 -21.69 -23.95 2.42
CA ASP A 506 -21.90 -25.18 1.66
C ASP A 506 -20.71 -25.49 0.74
N ALA A 507 -20.08 -24.46 0.17
CA ALA A 507 -18.84 -24.58 -0.60
C ALA A 507 -17.69 -25.19 0.23
N ILE A 508 -17.49 -24.71 1.46
CA ILE A 508 -16.45 -25.25 2.36
C ILE A 508 -16.83 -26.64 2.86
N LEU A 509 -18.09 -26.82 3.29
CA LEU A 509 -18.58 -28.09 3.84
C LEU A 509 -18.55 -29.21 2.80
N SER A 510 -18.92 -28.94 1.54
CA SER A 510 -18.86 -29.93 0.45
C SER A 510 -17.42 -30.38 0.12
N SER A 511 -16.43 -29.61 0.57
CA SER A 511 -15.01 -29.89 0.37
C SER A 511 -14.35 -30.53 1.61
N SER A 512 -15.02 -30.54 2.77
CA SER A 512 -14.46 -31.04 4.04
C SER A 512 -15.11 -32.34 4.53
N ALA A 513 -14.32 -33.17 5.20
CA ALA A 513 -14.77 -34.37 5.92
C ALA A 513 -15.24 -34.08 7.36
N ARG A 514 -15.04 -32.86 7.87
CA ARG A 514 -15.33 -32.43 9.26
C ARG A 514 -16.43 -31.37 9.32
N ASP A 515 -17.50 -31.60 8.57
CA ASP A 515 -18.60 -30.64 8.34
C ASP A 515 -19.26 -30.09 9.61
N GLY A 516 -19.52 -30.94 10.61
CA GLY A 516 -20.17 -30.54 11.86
C GLY A 516 -19.33 -29.61 12.74
N GLU A 517 -18.01 -29.84 12.79
CA GLU A 517 -17.06 -29.01 13.55
C GLU A 517 -16.91 -27.64 12.90
N ILE A 518 -16.72 -27.61 11.58
CA ILE A 518 -16.55 -26.38 10.79
C ILE A 518 -17.81 -25.50 10.89
N THR A 519 -19.00 -26.10 10.76
CA THR A 519 -20.27 -25.35 10.84
C THR A 519 -20.38 -24.58 12.16
N THR A 520 -20.18 -25.27 13.28
CA THR A 520 -20.32 -24.69 14.63
C THR A 520 -19.30 -23.58 14.89
N GLN A 521 -18.06 -23.80 14.47
CA GLN A 521 -16.99 -22.82 14.65
C GLN A 521 -17.17 -21.60 13.75
N MET A 522 -17.59 -21.79 12.50
CA MET A 522 -17.74 -20.69 11.56
C MET A 522 -18.82 -19.71 12.02
N ASP A 523 -19.95 -20.18 12.55
CA ASP A 523 -20.96 -19.29 13.13
C ASP A 523 -20.42 -18.51 14.34
N SER A 524 -19.53 -19.12 15.14
CA SER A 524 -18.85 -18.42 16.23
C SER A 524 -17.94 -17.30 15.72
N TYR A 525 -17.17 -17.57 14.67
CA TYR A 525 -16.28 -16.56 14.06
C TYR A 525 -17.05 -15.44 13.36
N LYS A 526 -18.20 -15.74 12.71
CA LYS A 526 -19.11 -14.70 12.19
C LYS A 526 -19.59 -13.77 13.32
N ASN A 527 -19.96 -14.33 14.46
CA ASN A 527 -20.37 -13.54 15.62
C ASN A 527 -19.21 -12.69 16.17
N TYR A 528 -17.97 -13.18 16.15
CA TYR A 528 -16.81 -12.37 16.54
C TYR A 528 -16.53 -11.23 15.56
N ILE A 529 -16.64 -11.45 14.24
CA ILE A 529 -16.52 -10.41 13.22
C ILE A 529 -17.61 -9.35 13.42
N ALA A 530 -18.87 -9.77 13.58
CA ALA A 530 -19.99 -8.87 13.84
C ALA A 530 -19.78 -8.08 15.15
N GLY A 531 -19.32 -8.77 16.20
CA GLY A 531 -18.92 -8.17 17.47
C GLY A 531 -17.89 -7.06 17.27
N ALA A 532 -16.81 -7.30 16.53
CA ALA A 532 -15.76 -6.31 16.26
C ALA A 532 -16.21 -5.11 15.39
N LYS A 533 -17.32 -5.25 14.65
CA LYS A 533 -17.94 -4.18 13.87
C LYS A 533 -19.02 -3.40 14.63
N GLY A 534 -19.32 -3.77 15.89
CA GLY A 534 -20.32 -3.10 16.72
C GLY A 534 -21.75 -3.64 16.56
N GLY A 535 -21.91 -4.86 16.02
CA GLY A 535 -23.20 -5.56 15.84
C GLY A 535 -23.74 -6.26 17.08
#